data_AF-A0AAC9I258-F1
#
_entry.id   AF-A0AAC9I258-F1
#
_cell.length_a   1.000
_cell.length_b   1.000
_cell.length_c   1.000
_cell.angle_alpha   90.00
_cell.angle_beta   90.00
_cell.angle_gamma   90.00
#
_symmetry.space_group_name_H-M   'P 1'
#
loop_
_entity.id
_entity.type
_entity.pdbx_description
1 polymer ?
#
loop_
_entity_poly.entity_id
_entity_poly.type
_entity_poly.pdbx_seq_one_letter_code
_entity_poly.pdbx_strand_id
1 'polypeptide(L)'
;MKTSNYIFISFLIFLFSGITLLFVGAKYYRGTEHKGGFLTQEKPLQPFSVVVAETGANFILKNGPQNKIIQNYLKNSVPNFAPFLVRNDTLFVYSVKKEHLNESSQQKGGIFLLYRIFIVKM
;
A
#
# COMPACT_ATOMS: atom_id res chain seq x y z
N MET A 1 34.65 -19.19 -41.71
CA MET A 1 33.76 -19.77 -40.68
C MET A 1 34.17 -19.51 -39.23
N LYS A 2 35.39 -19.01 -38.91
CA LYS A 2 35.82 -18.83 -37.50
C LYS A 2 35.22 -17.59 -36.82
N THR A 3 35.04 -16.49 -37.56
CA THR A 3 34.48 -15.22 -37.05
C THR A 3 33.05 -15.34 -36.52
N SER A 4 32.23 -16.21 -37.13
CA SER A 4 30.84 -16.44 -36.72
C SER A 4 30.74 -17.08 -35.33
N ASN A 5 31.67 -17.96 -34.96
CA ASN A 5 31.65 -18.61 -33.66
C ASN A 5 31.99 -17.63 -32.53
N TYR A 6 32.91 -16.68 -32.78
CA TYR A 6 33.23 -15.65 -31.80
C TYR A 6 32.05 -14.72 -31.53
N ILE A 7 31.29 -14.33 -32.57
CA ILE A 7 30.08 -13.53 -32.43
C ILE A 7 29.02 -14.27 -31.59
N PHE A 8 28.82 -15.56 -31.87
CA PHE A 8 27.85 -16.38 -31.15
C PHE A 8 28.21 -16.54 -29.66
N ILE A 9 29.49 -16.76 -29.37
CA ILE A 9 30.00 -16.90 -27.99
C ILE A 9 29.85 -15.59 -27.21
N SER A 10 30.19 -14.44 -27.81
CA SER A 10 29.99 -13.13 -27.18
C SER A 10 28.51 -12.85 -26.88
N PHE A 11 27.60 -13.24 -27.77
CA PHE A 11 26.17 -13.09 -27.56
C PHE A 11 25.67 -13.96 -26.39
N LEU A 12 26.15 -15.21 -26.29
CA LEU A 12 25.81 -16.08 -25.16
C LEU A 12 26.30 -15.49 -23.83
N ILE A 13 27.55 -15.02 -23.76
CA ILE A 13 28.12 -14.45 -22.54
C ILE A 13 27.33 -13.21 -22.11
N PHE A 14 26.98 -12.34 -23.05
CA PHE A 14 26.17 -11.14 -22.77
C PHE A 14 24.78 -11.51 -22.25
N LEU A 15 24.11 -12.47 -22.91
CA LEU A 15 22.77 -12.92 -22.52
C LEU A 15 22.78 -13.54 -21.12
N PHE A 16 23.69 -14.47 -20.85
CA PHE A 16 23.80 -15.10 -19.54
C PHE A 16 24.19 -14.09 -18.45
N SER A 17 25.13 -13.20 -18.73
CA SER A 17 25.52 -12.15 -17.78
C SER A 17 24.35 -11.22 -17.44
N GLY A 18 23.60 -10.77 -18.44
CA GLY A 18 22.42 -9.91 -18.26
C GLY A 18 21.32 -10.59 -17.43
N ILE A 19 21.01 -11.85 -17.72
CA ILE A 19 20.03 -12.63 -16.96
C ILE A 19 20.50 -12.82 -15.52
N THR A 20 21.79 -13.11 -15.31
CA THR A 20 22.35 -13.32 -13.96
C THR A 20 22.35 -12.02 -13.16
N LEU A 21 22.70 -10.89 -13.78
CA LEU A 21 22.67 -9.57 -13.15
C LEU A 21 21.25 -9.17 -12.75
N LEU A 22 20.26 -9.40 -13.63
CA LEU A 22 18.85 -9.17 -13.34
C LEU A 22 18.33 -10.09 -12.23
N PHE A 23 18.77 -11.35 -12.21
CA PHE A 23 18.38 -12.31 -11.17
C PHE A 23 18.95 -11.93 -9.79
N VAL A 24 20.23 -11.53 -9.73
CA VAL A 24 20.87 -11.03 -8.51
C VAL A 24 20.20 -9.73 -8.07
N GLY A 25 19.95 -8.80 -9.00
CA GLY A 25 19.20 -7.57 -8.74
C GLY A 25 17.83 -7.87 -8.14
N ALA A 26 17.03 -8.73 -8.78
CA ALA A 26 15.71 -9.11 -8.28
C ALA A 26 15.78 -9.77 -6.89
N LYS A 27 16.82 -10.55 -6.59
CA LYS A 27 17.02 -11.14 -5.26
C LYS A 27 17.45 -10.09 -4.22
N TYR A 28 18.26 -9.10 -4.60
CA TYR A 28 18.73 -8.03 -3.70
C TYR A 28 17.64 -6.99 -3.42
N TYR A 29 16.87 -6.61 -4.45
CA TYR A 29 15.77 -5.65 -4.35
C TYR A 29 14.46 -6.26 -3.82
N ARG A 30 14.39 -7.59 -3.62
CA ARG A 30 13.28 -8.24 -2.91
C ARG A 30 13.09 -7.76 -1.47
N GLY A 31 14.07 -7.04 -0.90
CA GLY A 31 14.00 -6.43 0.43
C GLY A 31 13.63 -4.95 0.46
N THR A 32 13.51 -4.27 -0.70
CA THR A 32 13.16 -2.83 -0.76
C THR A 32 11.69 -2.56 -1.04
N GLU A 33 10.86 -3.61 -1.16
CA GLU A 33 9.47 -3.43 -0.75
C GLU A 33 9.53 -3.02 0.71
N HIS A 34 9.23 -1.75 0.95
CA HIS A 34 9.11 -1.21 2.27
C HIS A 34 8.01 -2.01 2.98
N LYS A 35 8.39 -3.13 3.62
CA LYS A 35 7.84 -3.57 4.89
C LYS A 35 8.20 -2.55 5.96
N GLY A 36 8.15 -1.25 5.63
CA GLY A 36 8.03 -0.18 6.60
C GLY A 36 6.88 -0.61 7.47
N GLY A 37 7.09 -0.61 8.79
CA GLY A 37 6.24 -1.30 9.73
C GLY A 37 4.82 -0.77 9.68
N PHE A 38 4.04 -1.20 8.69
CA PHE A 38 2.64 -0.90 8.49
C PHE A 38 1.92 -2.20 8.80
N LEU A 39 1.10 -2.17 9.84
CA LEU A 39 0.19 -3.24 10.15
C LEU A 39 -1.11 -3.00 9.39
N THR A 40 -1.69 -4.08 8.92
CA THR A 40 -2.99 -4.08 8.25
C THR A 40 -4.03 -4.54 9.25
N GLN A 41 -5.03 -3.71 9.52
CA GLN A 41 -6.21 -4.09 10.28
C GLN A 41 -7.38 -4.24 9.31
N GLU A 42 -7.96 -5.43 9.27
CA GLU A 42 -9.16 -5.72 8.49
C GLU A 42 -10.36 -5.83 9.43
N LYS A 43 -11.49 -5.23 9.04
CA LYS A 43 -12.77 -5.44 9.72
C LYS A 43 -13.86 -5.75 8.68
N PRO A 44 -14.61 -6.85 8.85
CA PRO A 44 -15.73 -7.15 7.98
C PRO A 44 -16.83 -6.09 8.15
N LEU A 45 -17.47 -5.74 7.05
CA LEU A 45 -18.60 -4.80 7.01
C LEU A 45 -19.87 -5.54 6.61
N GLN A 46 -21.00 -5.06 7.11
CA GLN A 46 -22.31 -5.46 6.59
C GLN A 46 -22.46 -4.98 5.14
N PRO A 47 -23.33 -5.62 4.34
CA PRO A 47 -23.67 -5.13 3.01
C PRO A 47 -24.08 -3.67 3.02
N PHE A 48 -23.59 -2.91 2.05
CA PHE A 48 -23.96 -1.51 1.84
C PHE A 48 -24.03 -1.19 0.34
N SER A 49 -24.95 -0.32 -0.03
CA SER A 49 -25.19 0.11 -1.40
C SER A 49 -24.57 1.48 -1.66
N VAL A 50 -24.63 2.38 -0.68
CA VAL A 50 -24.26 3.79 -0.80
C VAL A 50 -23.11 4.11 0.16
N VAL A 51 -22.20 5.00 -0.26
CA VAL A 51 -21.14 5.55 0.60
C VAL A 51 -21.36 7.05 0.74
N VAL A 52 -21.43 7.52 1.98
CA VAL A 52 -21.50 8.94 2.34
C VAL A 52 -20.22 9.27 3.10
N ALA A 53 -19.44 10.21 2.57
CA ALA A 53 -18.17 10.61 3.17
C ALA A 53 -18.24 12.07 3.59
N GLU A 54 -17.72 12.37 4.79
CA GLU A 54 -17.53 13.74 5.22
C GLU A 54 -16.44 14.44 4.40
N THR A 55 -16.54 15.77 4.33
CA THR A 55 -15.55 16.59 3.63
C THR A 55 -14.18 16.40 4.27
N GLY A 56 -13.19 16.00 3.46
CA GLY A 56 -11.82 15.74 3.92
C GLY A 56 -11.54 14.28 4.33
N ALA A 57 -12.53 13.39 4.24
CA ALA A 57 -12.29 11.96 4.40
C ALA A 57 -11.41 11.42 3.25
N ASN A 58 -10.36 10.68 3.60
CA ASN A 58 -9.47 10.03 2.63
C ASN A 58 -9.71 8.52 2.65
N PHE A 59 -10.32 8.00 1.59
CA PHE A 59 -10.60 6.58 1.43
C PHE A 59 -10.46 6.17 -0.04
N ILE A 60 -10.23 4.87 -0.26
CA ILE A 60 -10.10 4.26 -1.57
C ILE A 60 -11.13 3.14 -1.66
N LEU A 61 -12.06 3.24 -2.60
CA LEU A 61 -12.99 2.16 -2.89
C LEU A 61 -12.35 1.17 -3.88
N LYS A 62 -12.47 -0.12 -3.59
CA LYS A 62 -12.02 -1.25 -4.41
C LYS A 62 -13.16 -2.24 -4.54
N ASN A 63 -13.25 -2.94 -5.67
CA ASN A 63 -14.18 -4.05 -5.77
C ASN A 63 -13.49 -5.34 -5.32
N GLY A 64 -14.21 -6.22 -4.62
CA GLY A 64 -13.66 -7.49 -4.15
C GLY A 64 -14.73 -8.42 -3.60
N PRO A 65 -14.34 -9.66 -3.26
CA PRO A 65 -15.31 -10.75 -3.00
C PRO A 65 -16.08 -10.59 -1.68
N GLN A 66 -15.67 -9.69 -0.80
CA GLN A 66 -16.27 -9.50 0.51
C GLN A 66 -16.25 -8.02 0.90
N ASN A 67 -17.31 -7.58 1.56
CA ASN A 67 -17.40 -6.23 2.09
C ASN A 67 -16.52 -6.10 3.34
N LYS A 68 -15.43 -5.35 3.22
CA LYS A 68 -14.50 -5.12 4.32
C LYS A 68 -13.87 -3.74 4.27
N ILE A 69 -13.51 -3.24 5.44
CA ILE A 69 -12.68 -2.07 5.60
C ILE A 69 -11.27 -2.51 5.99
N ILE A 70 -10.27 -1.96 5.32
CA ILE A 70 -8.86 -2.26 5.54
C ILE A 70 -8.16 -0.94 5.84
N GLN A 71 -7.49 -0.86 6.98
CA GLN A 71 -6.64 0.27 7.32
C GLN A 71 -5.20 -0.19 7.49
N ASN A 72 -4.29 0.54 6.87
CA ASN A 72 -2.85 0.36 7.08
C ASN A 72 -2.37 1.46 8.04
N TYR A 73 -1.68 1.09 9.13
CA TYR A 73 -1.18 2.01 10.15
C TYR A 73 0.23 1.62 10.60
N LEU A 74 1.01 2.58 11.11
CA LEU A 74 2.39 2.32 11.54
C LEU A 74 2.42 1.46 12.83
N LYS A 75 3.33 0.49 12.89
CA LYS A 75 3.47 -0.59 13.89
C LYS A 75 3.70 -0.08 15.33
N ASN A 76 4.00 1.20 15.50
CA ASN A 76 4.21 1.84 16.81
C ASN A 76 3.29 3.06 17.03
N SER A 77 2.27 3.25 16.17
CA SER A 77 1.29 4.33 16.30
C SER A 77 -0.02 3.77 16.87
N VAL A 78 -0.69 4.54 17.72
CA VAL A 78 -2.07 4.21 18.14
C VAL A 78 -2.94 4.27 16.88
N PRO A 79 -3.63 3.18 16.50
CA PRO A 79 -4.46 3.18 15.31
C PRO A 79 -5.64 4.13 15.52
N ASN A 80 -5.58 5.29 14.86
CA ASN A 80 -6.72 6.20 14.78
C ASN A 80 -7.58 5.76 13.59
N PHE A 81 -8.55 4.91 13.89
CA PHE A 81 -9.53 4.48 12.89
C PHE A 81 -10.45 5.66 12.60
N ALA A 82 -10.63 6.00 11.31
CA ALA A 82 -11.73 6.88 10.95
C ALA A 82 -13.03 6.28 11.51
N PRO A 83 -13.84 7.06 12.24
CA PRO A 83 -15.15 6.58 12.62
C PRO A 83 -15.88 6.16 11.34
N PHE A 84 -16.54 5.02 11.38
CA PHE A 84 -17.42 4.58 10.30
C PHE A 84 -18.67 3.95 10.90
N LEU A 85 -19.79 4.13 10.21
CA LEU A 85 -21.07 3.61 10.65
C LEU A 85 -21.83 3.10 9.42
N VAL A 86 -22.36 1.89 9.52
CA VAL A 86 -23.25 1.34 8.50
C VAL A 86 -24.68 1.44 9.04
N ARG A 87 -25.55 2.16 8.32
CA ARG A 87 -26.97 2.28 8.65
C ARG A 87 -27.79 2.35 7.38
N ASN A 88 -28.86 1.54 7.30
CA ASN A 88 -29.80 1.50 6.17
C ASN A 88 -29.08 1.43 4.82
N ASP A 89 -28.23 0.40 4.64
CA ASP A 89 -27.41 0.19 3.43
C ASP A 89 -26.48 1.33 3.04
N THR A 90 -26.22 2.26 3.96
CA THR A 90 -25.35 3.41 3.73
C THR A 90 -24.15 3.33 4.67
N LEU A 91 -22.95 3.37 4.09
CA LEU A 91 -21.69 3.48 4.81
C LEU A 91 -21.33 4.95 4.99
N PHE A 92 -21.36 5.42 6.24
CA PHE A 92 -20.90 6.75 6.64
C PHE A 92 -19.42 6.69 7.01
N VAL A 93 -18.60 7.49 6.33
CA VAL A 93 -17.17 7.62 6.57
C VAL A 93 -16.89 9.02 7.10
N TYR A 94 -16.45 9.10 8.35
CA TYR A 94 -16.18 10.36 9.03
C TYR A 94 -14.72 10.80 8.83
N SER A 95 -14.47 12.10 8.85
CA SER A 95 -13.12 12.64 8.74
C SER A 95 -12.35 12.41 10.04
N VAL A 96 -11.12 11.91 9.96
CA VAL A 96 -10.23 11.82 11.12
C VAL A 96 -9.77 13.23 11.46
N LYS A 97 -10.14 13.72 12.65
CA LYS A 97 -9.62 14.99 13.16
C LYS A 97 -8.10 14.84 13.29
N LYS A 98 -7.34 15.63 12.54
CA LYS A 98 -5.88 15.69 12.70
C LYS A 98 -5.61 16.20 14.11
N GLU A 99 -5.19 15.32 15.01
CA GLU A 99 -4.58 15.79 16.26
C GLU A 99 -3.33 16.56 15.86
N HIS A 100 -3.27 17.84 16.27
CA HIS A 100 -2.05 18.63 16.23
C HIS A 100 -1.04 17.94 17.16
N LEU A 101 -0.25 17.01 16.62
CA LEU A 101 0.96 16.54 17.28
C LEU A 101 1.88 17.75 17.41
N ASN A 102 2.05 18.23 18.64
CA ASN A 102 2.93 19.34 18.98
C ASN A 102 4.29 19.19 18.26
N GLU A 103 4.65 20.25 17.55
CA GLU A 103 5.84 20.41 16.71
C GLU A 103 7.13 20.46 17.54
N SER A 104 7.52 19.38 18.21
CA SER A 104 8.87 19.25 18.80
C SER A 104 9.72 18.16 18.13
N SER A 105 9.22 17.52 17.07
CA SER A 105 9.95 16.51 16.28
C SER A 105 10.02 16.88 14.79
N GLN A 106 10.05 18.18 14.48
CA GLN A 106 10.14 18.70 13.13
C GLN A 106 11.61 18.77 12.67
N GLN A 107 12.26 17.62 12.51
CA GLN A 107 13.50 17.51 11.70
C GLN A 107 13.83 16.05 11.39
N LYS A 108 13.00 15.39 10.58
CA LYS A 108 13.41 14.36 9.59
C LYS A 108 12.19 13.81 8.86
N GLY A 109 11.98 14.33 7.65
CA GLY A 109 11.07 13.75 6.65
C GLY A 109 9.60 13.97 6.96
N GLY A 110 8.89 14.66 6.05
CA GLY A 110 7.45 14.84 6.14
C GLY A 110 6.73 13.48 6.13
N ILE A 111 6.39 12.98 7.32
CA ILE A 111 5.49 11.86 7.49
C ILE A 111 4.09 12.41 7.25
N PHE A 112 3.69 12.44 5.98
CA PHE A 112 2.27 12.32 5.65
C PHE A 112 1.79 11.04 6.32
N LEU A 113 1.08 11.16 7.44
CA LEU A 113 0.30 10.08 8.03
C LEU A 113 -0.79 9.71 7.01
N LEU A 114 -0.40 8.90 6.03
CA LEU A 114 -1.24 8.33 5.00
C LEU A 114 -2.03 7.19 5.64
N TYR A 115 -3.05 7.55 6.41
CA TYR A 115 -4.13 6.63 6.78
C TYR A 115 -4.90 6.30 5.49
N ARG A 116 -4.40 5.34 4.73
CA ARG A 116 -5.11 4.81 3.56
C ARG A 116 -6.13 3.80 4.04
N ILE A 117 -7.39 4.21 4.03
CA ILE A 117 -8.52 3.31 4.24
C ILE A 117 -8.91 2.76 2.87
N PHE A 118 -8.92 1.44 2.74
CA PHE A 118 -9.49 0.75 1.60
C PHE A 118 -10.85 0.18 1.98
N ILE A 119 -11.86 0.54 1.22
CA ILE A 119 -13.20 -0.04 1.30
C ILE A 119 -13.29 -1.04 0.17
N VAL A 120 -13.57 -2.30 0.48
CA VAL A 120 -13.81 -3.33 -0.53
C VAL A 120 -15.31 -3.55 -0.63
N LYS A 121 -15.87 -3.44 -1.85
CA LYS A 121 -17.28 -3.65 -2.16
C LYS A 121 -17.45 -4.85 -3.10
N MET A 122 -18.43 -5.71 -2.82
CA MET A 122 -18.86 -6.80 -3.72
C MET A 122 -19.81 -6.29 -4.81
#